data_AF-A0A968T273-F1
#
_entry.id   AF-A0A968T273-F1
#
_cell.length_a   1.000
_cell.length_b   1.000
_cell.length_c   1.000
_cell.angle_alpha   90.00
_cell.angle_beta   90.00
_cell.angle_gamma   90.00
#
_symmetry.space_group_name_H-M   'P 1'
#
loop_
_entity.id
_entity.type
_entity.pdbx_description
1 polymer ?
#
loop_
_entity_poly.entity_id
_entity_poly.type
_entity_poly.pdbx_seq_one_letter_code
_entity_poly.pdbx_strand_id
1 'polypeptide(L)'
;KLDYSLPYSMTPNEYKAYEFQKIKQDNWTQRSKSETIDRRSPLMKSINVGSEAFDKIFGTNTINIVPQGSAELIFGINTSKINNPNISERLRKTTTFDFQEKITMNVTGSIGDKMKLGVQYNTEATFDFENKTKLEYNGKEDEIIKKIEAGNVSLPLTGSLITGSQSLFGLKTEMQFGKLYMTTVLSQQKGESSVIEVKGGAQQEEYELQIDKYDANKHFFLSQHFRNKYEEALSTLPAVNSDITITKIEVWVTNKSSNYENTRNIVAFMDLGEKVVHNKVPEFRASNTSFNVPFNEINGLYNSVINTYAARDIKNVIKALAPLSSRDSFRVRITKSRECTQAHRTGIHP
;
A
#
# COMPACT_ATOMS: atom_id res chain seq x y z
N LYS A 1 1.97 -61.13 -2.46
CA LYS A 1 1.58 -62.00 -3.59
C LYS A 1 1.72 -61.17 -4.85
N LEU A 2 2.66 -61.50 -5.74
CA LEU A 2 2.75 -60.89 -7.07
C LEU A 2 1.61 -61.46 -7.91
N ASP A 3 0.70 -60.60 -8.34
CA ASP A 3 -0.42 -60.98 -9.19
C ASP A 3 0.12 -61.06 -10.63
N TYR A 4 0.38 -62.28 -11.10
CA TYR A 4 0.85 -62.53 -12.46
C TYR A 4 -0.35 -62.91 -13.33
N SER A 5 -0.99 -61.90 -13.91
CA SER A 5 -1.96 -62.07 -14.99
C SER A 5 -1.25 -61.88 -16.33
N LEU A 6 -1.45 -62.80 -17.28
CA LEU A 6 -0.92 -62.69 -18.64
C LEU A 6 -1.47 -61.42 -19.32
N PRO A 7 -0.68 -60.72 -20.15
CA PRO A 7 -1.15 -59.55 -20.87
C PRO A 7 -2.30 -59.94 -21.81
N TYR A 8 -3.47 -59.39 -21.55
CA TYR A 8 -4.65 -59.56 -22.38
C TYR A 8 -4.63 -58.52 -23.51
N SER A 9 -4.60 -58.96 -24.76
CA SER A 9 -4.70 -58.09 -25.93
C SER A 9 -6.17 -57.89 -26.31
N MET A 10 -6.55 -56.63 -26.54
CA MET A 10 -7.88 -56.26 -27.01
C MET A 10 -7.79 -55.77 -28.45
N THR A 11 -8.78 -56.11 -29.26
CA THR A 11 -8.99 -55.44 -30.56
C THR A 11 -9.37 -53.97 -30.34
N PRO A 12 -9.20 -53.08 -31.33
CA PRO A 12 -9.53 -51.66 -31.18
C PRO A 12 -10.99 -51.40 -30.76
N ASN A 13 -11.93 -52.26 -31.18
CA ASN A 13 -13.33 -52.15 -30.81
C ASN A 13 -13.60 -52.62 -29.37
N GLU A 14 -12.93 -53.68 -28.92
CA GLU A 14 -13.01 -54.16 -27.54
C GLU A 14 -12.40 -53.15 -26.56
N TYR A 15 -11.28 -52.52 -26.93
CA TYR A 15 -10.66 -51.47 -26.12
C TYR A 15 -11.59 -50.27 -25.95
N LYS A 16 -12.23 -49.81 -27.04
CA LYS A 16 -13.23 -48.72 -26.97
C LYS A 16 -14.42 -49.08 -26.07
N ALA A 17 -14.91 -50.31 -26.17
CA ALA A 17 -16.01 -50.77 -25.32
C ALA A 17 -15.60 -50.87 -23.83
N TYR A 18 -14.38 -51.33 -23.56
CA TYR A 18 -13.81 -51.41 -22.22
C TYR A 18 -13.61 -50.02 -21.59
N GLU A 19 -12.97 -49.10 -22.31
CA GLU A 19 -12.83 -47.68 -21.92
C GLU A 19 -14.20 -47.05 -21.62
N PHE A 20 -15.18 -47.26 -22.50
CA PHE A 20 -16.52 -46.74 -22.32
C PHE A 20 -17.20 -47.29 -21.06
N GLN A 21 -17.07 -48.60 -20.79
CA GLN A 21 -17.59 -49.19 -19.55
C GLN A 21 -16.90 -48.62 -18.31
N LYS A 22 -15.56 -48.49 -18.35
CA LYS A 22 -14.77 -47.94 -17.25
C LYS A 22 -15.16 -46.50 -16.93
N ILE A 23 -15.27 -45.66 -17.96
CA ILE A 23 -15.72 -44.26 -17.83
C ILE A 23 -17.14 -44.20 -17.26
N LYS A 24 -18.06 -45.07 -17.71
CA LYS A 24 -19.40 -45.16 -17.11
C LYS A 24 -19.30 -45.48 -15.62
N GLN A 25 -18.55 -46.54 -15.27
CA GLN A 25 -18.46 -47.03 -13.90
C GLN A 25 -17.82 -46.00 -12.97
N ASP A 26 -16.77 -45.31 -13.42
CA ASP A 26 -16.15 -44.20 -12.70
C ASP A 26 -17.12 -43.02 -12.55
N ASN A 27 -17.89 -42.68 -13.60
CA ASN A 27 -18.89 -41.62 -13.53
C ASN A 27 -20.03 -41.95 -12.56
N TRP A 28 -20.53 -43.19 -12.56
CA TRP A 28 -21.54 -43.67 -11.60
C TRP A 28 -21.00 -43.68 -10.17
N THR A 29 -19.73 -44.04 -9.98
CA THR A 29 -19.08 -44.03 -8.66
C THR A 29 -18.84 -42.61 -8.14
N GLN A 30 -18.50 -41.67 -9.03
CA GLN A 30 -18.38 -40.25 -8.69
C GLN A 30 -19.74 -39.62 -8.36
N ARG A 31 -20.78 -39.92 -9.16
CA ARG A 31 -22.16 -39.45 -8.91
C ARG A 31 -22.74 -40.03 -7.62
N SER A 32 -22.52 -41.31 -7.33
CA SER A 32 -23.01 -41.90 -6.08
C SER A 32 -22.29 -41.30 -4.87
N LYS A 33 -20.97 -41.05 -4.96
CA LYS A 33 -20.23 -40.32 -3.93
C LYS A 33 -20.72 -38.88 -3.77
N SER A 34 -21.12 -38.19 -4.85
CA SER A 34 -21.68 -36.83 -4.76
C SER A 34 -23.10 -36.81 -4.19
N GLU A 35 -23.99 -37.74 -4.60
CA GLU A 35 -25.34 -37.86 -4.02
C GLU A 35 -25.32 -38.27 -2.53
N THR A 36 -24.30 -39.04 -2.11
CA THR A 36 -24.11 -39.38 -0.69
C THR A 36 -23.61 -38.17 0.12
N ILE A 37 -22.98 -37.18 -0.53
CA ILE A 37 -22.58 -35.90 0.08
C ILE A 37 -23.79 -34.94 0.19
N ASP A 38 -24.70 -34.94 -0.78
CA ASP A 38 -25.92 -34.11 -0.76
C ASP A 38 -27.00 -34.58 0.24
N ARG A 39 -26.96 -35.86 0.66
CA ARG A 39 -27.82 -36.40 1.74
C ARG A 39 -27.21 -36.26 3.14
N ARG A 40 -26.34 -35.27 3.37
CA ARG A 40 -25.92 -34.93 4.72
C ARG A 40 -27.10 -34.30 5.46
N SER A 41 -27.70 -35.10 6.34
CA SER A 41 -28.31 -34.61 7.59
C SER A 41 -27.46 -33.45 8.14
N PRO A 42 -28.05 -32.38 8.69
CA PRO A 42 -27.28 -31.27 9.25
C PRO A 42 -26.10 -31.81 10.05
N LEU A 43 -24.90 -31.29 9.79
CA LEU A 43 -23.62 -31.88 10.20
C LEU A 43 -23.53 -32.15 11.72
N MET A 44 -24.42 -31.54 12.51
CA MET A 44 -24.67 -31.89 13.90
C MET A 44 -26.17 -32.00 14.16
N LYS A 45 -26.62 -33.15 14.68
CA LYS A 45 -27.95 -33.29 15.28
C LYS A 45 -27.93 -32.58 16.64
N SER A 46 -29.03 -31.92 16.99
CA SER A 46 -29.18 -31.27 18.30
C SER A 46 -28.86 -32.25 19.43
N ILE A 47 -27.92 -31.89 20.29
CA ILE A 47 -27.49 -32.72 21.41
C ILE A 47 -28.43 -32.41 22.59
N ASN A 48 -29.04 -33.46 23.15
CA ASN A 48 -29.84 -33.34 24.37
C ASN A 48 -29.03 -33.86 25.56
N VAL A 49 -28.73 -32.98 26.52
CA VAL A 49 -27.95 -33.32 27.71
C VAL A 49 -28.91 -33.59 28.87
N GLY A 50 -29.22 -34.85 29.18
CA GLY A 50 -30.23 -35.20 30.20
C GLY A 50 -29.77 -35.06 31.65
N SER A 51 -29.51 -33.84 32.13
CA SER A 51 -29.11 -33.60 33.53
C SER A 51 -29.85 -32.42 34.17
N GLU A 52 -30.38 -32.62 35.38
CA GLU A 52 -31.14 -31.59 36.12
C GLU A 52 -30.32 -30.31 36.41
N ALA A 53 -29.00 -30.45 36.57
CA ALA A 53 -28.09 -29.31 36.74
C ALA A 53 -27.99 -28.43 35.49
N PHE A 54 -28.12 -29.03 34.29
CA PHE A 54 -28.08 -28.32 33.01
C PHE A 54 -29.38 -27.55 32.78
N ASP A 55 -30.53 -28.17 33.02
CA ASP A 55 -31.84 -27.48 32.97
C ASP A 55 -31.91 -26.30 33.94
N LYS A 56 -31.30 -26.38 35.13
CA LYS A 56 -31.30 -25.27 36.10
C LYS A 56 -30.52 -24.04 35.60
N ILE A 57 -29.45 -24.24 34.84
CA ILE A 57 -28.56 -23.16 34.37
C ILE A 57 -28.98 -22.65 32.99
N PHE A 58 -29.36 -23.55 32.08
CA PHE A 58 -29.63 -23.27 30.66
C PHE A 58 -31.11 -23.35 30.27
N GLY A 59 -31.98 -23.70 31.23
CA GLY A 59 -33.44 -23.71 31.14
C GLY A 59 -34.06 -24.82 30.28
N THR A 60 -33.37 -25.28 29.23
CA THR A 60 -33.70 -26.51 28.48
C THR A 60 -32.44 -27.25 28.03
N ASN A 61 -32.55 -28.56 27.86
CA ASN A 61 -31.41 -29.44 27.51
C ASN A 61 -31.00 -29.43 26.02
N THR A 62 -31.59 -28.58 25.18
CA THR A 62 -31.34 -28.59 23.74
C THR A 62 -30.17 -27.71 23.35
N ILE A 63 -29.16 -28.30 22.71
CA ILE A 63 -28.02 -27.59 22.13
C ILE A 63 -28.17 -27.58 20.61
N ASN A 64 -28.24 -26.38 20.02
CA ASN A 64 -28.27 -26.20 18.58
C ASN A 64 -27.08 -25.31 18.16
N ILE A 65 -26.19 -25.82 17.32
CA ILE A 65 -25.03 -25.08 16.82
C ILE A 65 -24.98 -25.25 15.30
N VAL A 66 -25.06 -24.14 14.58
CA VAL A 66 -25.10 -24.09 13.12
C VAL A 66 -23.87 -23.32 12.63
N PRO A 67 -22.77 -24.01 12.30
CA PRO A 67 -21.64 -23.42 11.60
C PRO A 67 -21.99 -23.26 10.11
N GLN A 68 -21.66 -22.11 9.54
CA GLN A 68 -21.81 -21.80 8.11
C GLN A 68 -20.52 -21.16 7.60
N GLY A 69 -20.13 -21.43 6.36
CA GLY A 69 -18.94 -20.83 5.77
C GLY A 69 -18.11 -21.80 4.94
N SER A 70 -16.88 -21.42 4.67
CA SER A 70 -15.90 -22.18 3.91
C SER A 70 -14.54 -22.13 4.58
N ALA A 71 -13.79 -23.21 4.46
CA ALA A 71 -12.39 -23.29 4.84
C ALA A 71 -11.61 -23.86 3.65
N GLU A 72 -10.68 -23.08 3.12
CA GLU A 72 -9.76 -23.46 2.07
C GLU A 72 -8.34 -23.47 2.65
N LEU A 73 -7.63 -24.58 2.44
CA LEU A 73 -6.26 -24.76 2.88
C LEU A 73 -5.41 -25.08 1.65
N ILE A 74 -4.46 -24.21 1.32
CA ILE A 74 -3.55 -24.37 0.19
C ILE A 74 -2.19 -24.76 0.75
N PHE A 75 -1.70 -25.91 0.30
CA PHE A 75 -0.37 -26.42 0.62
C PHE A 75 0.49 -26.41 -0.64
N GLY A 76 1.64 -25.77 -0.58
CA GLY A 76 2.58 -25.64 -1.69
C GLY A 76 4.02 -25.87 -1.25
N ILE A 77 4.87 -26.27 -2.18
CA ILE A 77 6.33 -26.25 -1.99
C ILE A 77 6.90 -25.36 -3.08
N ASN A 78 7.40 -24.19 -2.69
CA ASN A 78 8.03 -23.27 -3.61
C ASN A 78 9.55 -23.49 -3.58
N THR A 79 10.16 -23.76 -4.73
CA THR A 79 11.63 -23.85 -4.86
C THR A 79 12.12 -22.78 -5.81
N SER A 80 12.81 -21.79 -5.26
CA SER A 80 13.45 -20.74 -6.05
C SER A 80 14.92 -21.06 -6.25
N LYS A 81 15.39 -20.90 -7.48
CA LYS A 81 16.81 -20.99 -7.84
C LYS A 81 17.27 -19.71 -8.50
N ILE A 82 18.26 -19.05 -7.89
CA ILE A 82 18.86 -17.82 -8.40
C ILE A 82 20.25 -18.14 -8.93
N ASN A 83 20.46 -17.90 -10.23
CA ASN A 83 21.76 -18.09 -10.88
C ASN A 83 22.64 -16.84 -10.76
N ASN A 84 22.82 -16.33 -9.54
CA ASN A 84 23.71 -15.20 -9.27
C ASN A 84 25.03 -15.71 -8.67
N PRO A 85 26.16 -15.55 -9.38
CA PRO A 85 27.45 -16.01 -8.91
C PRO A 85 27.92 -15.29 -7.63
N ASN A 86 27.43 -14.07 -7.38
CA ASN A 86 27.76 -13.29 -6.18
C ASN A 86 27.10 -13.84 -4.90
N ILE A 87 26.16 -14.78 -5.01
CA ILE A 87 25.52 -15.45 -3.88
C ILE A 87 26.20 -16.81 -3.67
N SER A 88 26.45 -17.20 -2.41
CA SER A 88 27.00 -18.52 -2.09
C SER A 88 26.08 -19.64 -2.59
N GLU A 89 26.65 -20.76 -3.09
CA GLU A 89 25.88 -21.83 -3.74
C GLU A 89 24.76 -22.41 -2.87
N ARG A 90 24.99 -22.51 -1.55
CA ARG A 90 23.97 -22.96 -0.59
C ARG A 90 22.74 -22.04 -0.50
N LEU A 91 22.90 -20.75 -0.80
CA LEU A 91 21.83 -19.74 -0.79
C LEU A 91 21.24 -19.51 -2.19
N ARG A 92 21.77 -20.15 -3.23
CA ARG A 92 21.24 -20.05 -4.60
C ARG A 92 19.98 -20.89 -4.81
N LYS A 93 19.72 -21.88 -3.96
CA LYS A 93 18.51 -22.71 -4.02
C LYS A 93 17.81 -22.68 -2.66
N THR A 94 16.61 -22.13 -2.60
CA THR A 94 15.79 -22.06 -1.40
C THR A 94 14.47 -22.76 -1.67
N THR A 95 14.11 -23.70 -0.80
CA THR A 95 12.84 -24.40 -0.84
C THR A 95 12.05 -24.00 0.40
N THR A 96 10.88 -23.40 0.20
CA THR A 96 9.96 -22.98 1.27
C THR A 96 8.67 -23.77 1.17
N PHE A 97 8.19 -24.26 2.31
CA PHE A 97 6.83 -24.74 2.43
C PHE A 97 5.89 -23.54 2.50
N ASP A 98 4.90 -23.51 1.62
CA ASP A 98 3.87 -22.48 1.56
C ASP A 98 2.57 -23.07 2.10
N PHE A 99 2.04 -22.44 3.15
CA PHE A 99 0.79 -22.82 3.78
C PHE A 99 -0.09 -21.58 3.87
N GLN A 100 -1.22 -21.61 3.17
CA GLN A 100 -2.18 -20.52 3.13
C GLN A 100 -3.53 -21.02 3.63
N GLU A 101 -4.08 -20.33 4.61
CA GLU A 101 -5.35 -20.65 5.25
C GLU A 101 -6.37 -19.54 4.97
N LYS A 102 -7.44 -19.91 4.29
CA LYS A 102 -8.58 -19.05 3.98
C LYS A 102 -9.83 -19.61 4.63
N ILE A 103 -10.09 -19.18 5.86
CA ILE A 103 -11.29 -19.55 6.61
C ILE A 103 -12.23 -18.35 6.65
N THR A 104 -13.46 -18.57 6.22
CA THR A 104 -14.58 -17.65 6.41
C THR A 104 -15.69 -18.44 7.08
N MET A 105 -15.96 -18.15 8.35
CA MET A 105 -16.86 -18.93 9.19
C MET A 105 -17.80 -18.01 9.97
N ASN A 106 -19.09 -18.35 9.95
CA ASN A 106 -20.15 -17.78 10.76
C ASN A 106 -20.81 -18.90 11.55
N VAL A 107 -20.59 -18.94 12.86
CA VAL A 107 -21.21 -19.90 13.77
C VAL A 107 -22.29 -19.19 14.56
N THR A 108 -23.50 -19.71 14.51
CA THR A 108 -24.58 -19.30 15.40
C THR A 108 -25.03 -20.49 16.22
N GLY A 109 -25.25 -20.30 17.51
CA GLY A 109 -25.70 -21.38 18.38
C GLY A 109 -26.60 -20.88 19.49
N SER A 110 -27.51 -21.74 19.92
CA SER A 110 -28.35 -21.57 21.09
C SER A 110 -28.21 -22.79 21.98
N ILE A 111 -27.91 -22.56 23.26
CA ILE A 111 -27.83 -23.59 24.28
C ILE A 111 -28.96 -23.32 25.27
N GLY A 112 -29.96 -24.18 25.21
CA GLY A 112 -31.24 -24.01 25.87
C GLY A 112 -31.98 -22.75 25.44
N ASP A 113 -32.68 -22.10 26.37
CA ASP A 113 -33.37 -20.82 26.18
C ASP A 113 -32.52 -19.60 26.63
N LYS A 114 -31.49 -19.85 27.45
CA LYS A 114 -30.72 -18.79 28.10
C LYS A 114 -29.43 -18.40 27.41
N MET A 115 -28.76 -19.28 26.67
CA MET A 115 -27.43 -18.98 26.13
C MET A 115 -27.39 -18.94 24.60
N LYS A 116 -26.74 -17.91 24.04
CA LYS A 116 -26.55 -17.69 22.60
C LYS A 116 -25.08 -17.48 22.30
N LEU A 117 -24.61 -18.10 21.23
CA LEU A 117 -23.25 -18.00 20.72
C LEU A 117 -23.30 -17.43 19.30
N GLY A 118 -22.48 -16.42 19.03
CA GLY A 118 -22.23 -15.89 17.70
C GLY A 118 -20.73 -15.74 17.48
N VAL A 119 -20.17 -16.43 16.49
CA VAL A 119 -18.77 -16.30 16.10
C VAL A 119 -18.71 -16.00 14.61
N GLN A 120 -18.04 -14.91 14.25
CA GLN A 120 -17.75 -14.52 12.88
C GLN A 120 -16.23 -14.43 12.78
N TYR A 121 -15.66 -15.23 11.89
CA TYR A 121 -14.21 -15.36 11.75
C TYR A 121 -13.84 -15.40 10.28
N ASN A 122 -12.97 -14.48 9.87
CA ASN A 122 -12.40 -14.38 8.54
C ASN A 122 -10.88 -14.21 8.66
N THR A 123 -10.11 -15.16 8.12
CA THR A 123 -8.64 -15.07 8.12
C THR A 123 -8.10 -14.02 7.14
N GLU A 124 -8.92 -13.59 6.19
CA GLU A 124 -8.60 -12.52 5.24
C GLU A 124 -9.15 -11.14 5.66
N ALA A 125 -9.64 -11.00 6.89
CA ALA A 125 -10.11 -9.71 7.40
C ALA A 125 -8.99 -8.67 7.38
N THR A 126 -9.27 -7.47 6.86
CA THR A 126 -8.29 -6.36 6.88
C THR A 126 -8.21 -5.73 8.27
N PHE A 127 -9.31 -5.77 9.03
CA PHE A 127 -9.40 -5.19 10.36
C PHE A 127 -9.81 -6.22 11.41
N ASP A 128 -9.15 -6.17 12.57
CA ASP A 128 -9.42 -7.08 13.71
C ASP A 128 -10.87 -7.03 14.20
N PHE A 129 -11.59 -5.91 14.02
CA PHE A 129 -12.98 -5.76 14.46
C PHE A 129 -13.99 -6.55 13.61
N GLU A 130 -13.58 -7.05 12.44
CA GLU A 130 -14.42 -7.90 11.59
C GLU A 130 -14.56 -9.31 12.20
N ASN A 131 -13.55 -9.75 12.93
CA ASN A 131 -13.57 -11.00 13.69
C ASN A 131 -14.30 -10.78 15.02
N LYS A 132 -15.54 -11.28 15.08
CA LYS A 132 -16.45 -11.06 16.21
C LYS A 132 -16.74 -12.35 16.92
N THR A 133 -16.57 -12.38 18.22
CA THR A 133 -17.01 -13.46 19.10
C THR A 133 -17.94 -12.87 20.14
N LYS A 134 -19.17 -13.35 20.23
CA LYS A 134 -20.13 -12.92 21.22
C LYS A 134 -20.78 -14.14 21.87
N LEU A 135 -20.64 -14.23 23.19
CA LEU A 135 -21.41 -15.14 24.02
C LEU A 135 -22.40 -14.32 24.82
N GLU A 136 -23.67 -14.69 24.81
CA GLU A 136 -24.74 -13.99 25.50
C GLU A 136 -25.52 -14.97 26.37
N TYR A 137 -25.66 -14.65 27.65
CA TYR A 137 -26.58 -15.29 28.58
C TYR A 137 -27.73 -14.31 28.87
N ASN A 138 -28.96 -14.75 28.69
CA ASN A 138 -30.17 -14.02 29.05
C ASN A 138 -30.81 -14.69 30.26
N GLY A 139 -30.94 -13.94 31.35
CA GLY A 139 -31.68 -14.37 32.52
C GLY A 139 -33.19 -14.32 32.29
N LYS A 140 -33.95 -15.01 33.13
CA LYS A 140 -35.43 -14.94 33.12
C LYS A 140 -35.94 -13.62 33.72
N GLU A 141 -37.22 -13.33 33.52
CA GLU A 141 -37.85 -12.09 33.99
C GLU A 141 -37.72 -11.88 35.51
N ASP A 142 -37.70 -12.95 36.30
CA ASP A 142 -37.59 -12.89 37.76
C ASP A 142 -36.14 -12.85 38.29
N GLU A 143 -35.14 -12.99 37.40
CA GLU A 143 -33.74 -13.06 37.80
C GLU A 143 -33.11 -11.66 37.92
N ILE A 144 -32.25 -11.44 38.93
CA ILE A 144 -31.54 -10.17 39.12
C ILE A 144 -30.59 -9.91 37.94
N ILE A 145 -29.90 -10.94 37.49
CA ILE A 145 -29.02 -10.88 36.32
C ILE A 145 -29.90 -10.97 35.08
N LYS A 146 -29.93 -9.89 34.30
CA LYS A 146 -30.72 -9.82 33.06
C LYS A 146 -29.92 -10.30 31.87
N LYS A 147 -28.64 -9.90 31.78
CA LYS A 147 -27.78 -10.27 30.66
C LYS A 147 -26.32 -10.38 31.08
N ILE A 148 -25.62 -11.38 30.56
CA ILE A 148 -24.15 -11.44 30.59
C ILE A 148 -23.69 -11.59 29.15
N GLU A 149 -22.84 -10.67 28.67
CA GLU A 149 -22.21 -10.74 27.36
C GLU A 149 -20.70 -10.87 27.53
N ALA A 150 -20.07 -11.75 26.76
CA ALA A 150 -18.62 -11.91 26.72
C ALA A 150 -18.10 -11.88 25.27
N GLY A 151 -16.93 -11.28 25.06
CA GLY A 151 -16.32 -11.05 23.76
C GLY A 151 -16.63 -9.65 23.24
N ASN A 152 -17.08 -9.51 22.00
CA ASN A 152 -17.46 -8.24 21.40
C ASN A 152 -18.76 -7.72 22.00
N VAL A 153 -18.65 -6.67 22.81
CA VAL A 153 -19.75 -6.01 23.50
C VAL A 153 -19.83 -4.54 23.08
N SER A 154 -21.01 -3.95 23.25
CA SER A 154 -21.24 -2.53 23.04
C SER A 154 -21.97 -1.93 24.23
N LEU A 155 -21.61 -0.68 24.54
CA LEU A 155 -22.23 0.10 25.59
C LEU A 155 -22.53 1.50 25.06
N PRO A 156 -23.52 1.67 24.17
CA PRO A 156 -23.96 3.00 23.76
C PRO A 156 -24.60 3.71 24.97
N LEU A 157 -24.19 4.95 25.21
CA LEU A 157 -24.78 5.82 26.24
C LEU A 157 -25.55 6.94 25.54
N THR A 158 -26.66 7.37 26.15
CA THR A 158 -27.54 8.41 25.59
C THR A 158 -27.06 9.84 25.86
N GLY A 159 -26.06 10.01 26.71
CA GLY A 159 -25.50 11.33 27.05
C GLY A 159 -24.60 11.90 25.95
N SER A 160 -24.56 13.23 25.82
CA SER A 160 -23.69 13.94 24.90
C SER A 160 -22.26 14.17 25.44
N LEU A 161 -22.10 14.21 26.76
CA LEU A 161 -20.80 14.49 27.41
C LEU A 161 -19.91 13.25 27.54
N ILE A 162 -20.52 12.10 27.80
CA ILE A 162 -19.83 10.81 27.91
C ILE A 162 -20.43 9.91 26.84
N THR A 163 -19.72 9.77 25.73
CA THR A 163 -20.10 8.88 24.65
C THR A 163 -19.65 7.46 24.98
N GLY A 164 -20.59 6.52 24.96
CA GLY A 164 -20.30 5.11 25.16
C GLY A 164 -19.58 4.50 23.96
N SER A 165 -18.71 3.51 24.18
CA SER A 165 -17.98 2.83 23.11
C SER A 165 -18.80 1.68 22.50
N GLN A 166 -18.73 1.53 21.18
CA GLN A 166 -19.45 0.50 20.43
C GLN A 166 -18.61 -0.73 20.07
N SER A 167 -17.27 -0.65 20.20
CA SER A 167 -16.35 -1.73 19.82
C SER A 167 -15.43 -2.07 20.97
N LEU A 168 -15.97 -2.86 21.90
CA LEU A 168 -15.30 -3.31 23.11
C LEU A 168 -15.13 -4.83 23.07
N PHE A 169 -13.98 -5.33 23.49
CA PHE A 169 -13.76 -6.75 23.72
C PHE A 169 -13.61 -7.02 25.22
N GLY A 170 -14.57 -7.71 25.83
CA GLY A 170 -14.58 -7.95 27.27
C GLY A 170 -15.84 -8.60 27.80
N LEU A 171 -16.12 -8.36 29.07
CA LEU A 171 -17.29 -8.85 29.80
C LEU A 171 -18.24 -7.69 30.09
N LYS A 172 -19.51 -7.85 29.76
CA LYS A 172 -20.59 -6.93 30.11
C LYS A 172 -21.66 -7.67 30.90
N THR A 173 -22.17 -7.06 31.95
CA THR A 173 -23.19 -7.65 32.82
C THR A 173 -24.26 -6.62 33.12
N GLU A 174 -25.52 -6.96 32.85
CA GLU A 174 -26.69 -6.14 33.12
C GLU A 174 -27.47 -6.78 34.28
N MET A 175 -27.70 -6.01 35.33
CA MET A 175 -28.41 -6.41 36.54
C MET A 175 -29.55 -5.43 36.83
N GLN A 176 -30.65 -5.93 37.35
CA GLN A 176 -31.80 -5.11 37.74
C GLN A 176 -32.21 -5.41 39.18
N PHE A 177 -32.14 -4.39 40.04
CA PHE A 177 -32.58 -4.43 41.44
C PHE A 177 -33.85 -3.59 41.59
N GLY A 178 -35.01 -4.20 41.36
CA GLY A 178 -36.29 -3.48 41.34
C GLY A 178 -36.33 -2.45 40.21
N LYS A 179 -36.22 -1.16 40.55
CA LYS A 179 -36.18 -0.04 39.58
C LYS A 179 -34.77 0.41 39.21
N LEU A 180 -33.73 -0.09 39.88
CA LEU A 180 -32.33 0.23 39.59
C LEU A 180 -31.78 -0.70 38.50
N TYR A 181 -31.36 -0.13 37.38
CA TYR A 181 -30.62 -0.84 36.32
C TYR A 181 -29.13 -0.55 36.46
N MET A 182 -28.33 -1.60 36.63
CA MET A 182 -26.89 -1.51 36.76
C MET A 182 -26.23 -2.30 35.64
N THR A 183 -25.48 -1.60 34.79
CA THR A 183 -24.68 -2.21 33.71
C THR A 183 -23.21 -2.04 34.04
N THR A 184 -22.49 -3.16 34.16
CA THR A 184 -21.05 -3.19 34.42
C THR A 184 -20.34 -3.71 33.19
N VAL A 185 -19.27 -3.03 32.74
CA VAL A 185 -18.45 -3.44 31.59
C VAL A 185 -16.98 -3.42 31.97
N LEU A 186 -16.31 -4.55 31.76
CA LEU A 186 -14.87 -4.73 31.90
C LEU A 186 -14.32 -5.16 30.55
N SER A 187 -13.69 -4.23 29.81
CA SER A 187 -13.32 -4.48 28.42
C SER A 187 -12.10 -3.71 27.97
N GLN A 188 -11.42 -4.26 26.97
CA GLN A 188 -10.44 -3.54 26.17
C GLN A 188 -11.15 -2.86 24.99
N GLN A 189 -10.95 -1.56 24.83
CA GLN A 189 -11.43 -0.84 23.65
C GLN A 189 -10.59 -1.24 22.43
N LYS A 190 -11.27 -1.65 21.35
CA LYS A 190 -10.64 -2.13 20.10
C LYS A 190 -10.80 -1.14 18.93
N GLY A 191 -11.51 -0.04 19.12
CA GLY A 191 -11.73 0.98 18.10
C GLY A 191 -11.26 2.37 18.53
N GLU A 192 -10.81 3.17 17.57
CA GLU A 192 -10.45 4.58 17.74
C GLU A 192 -11.58 5.46 17.18
N SER A 193 -11.87 6.57 17.85
CA SER A 193 -12.84 7.56 17.38
C SER A 193 -12.09 8.68 16.66
N SER A 194 -12.39 8.89 15.39
CA SER A 194 -11.93 10.04 14.64
C SER A 194 -13.08 11.02 14.45
N VAL A 195 -12.86 12.28 14.83
CA VAL A 195 -13.82 13.37 14.64
C VAL A 195 -13.39 14.13 13.39
N ILE A 196 -14.24 14.13 12.38
CA ILE A 196 -14.02 14.88 11.14
C ILE A 196 -14.92 16.13 11.19
N GLU A 197 -14.31 17.31 11.10
CA GLU A 197 -15.06 18.54 10.98
C GLU A 197 -15.36 18.83 9.50
N VAL A 198 -16.64 18.83 9.13
CA VAL A 198 -17.10 19.13 7.78
C VAL A 198 -17.77 20.50 7.79
N LYS A 199 -17.12 21.51 7.20
CA LYS A 199 -17.68 22.86 7.05
C LYS A 199 -18.12 23.08 5.61
N GLY A 200 -19.40 23.39 5.40
CA GLY A 200 -19.94 23.77 4.08
C GLY A 200 -19.93 22.67 3.01
N GLY A 201 -19.91 21.39 3.40
CA GLY A 201 -19.93 20.26 2.47
C GLY A 201 -18.55 19.79 1.99
N ALA A 202 -17.47 20.40 2.47
CA ALA A 202 -16.09 19.94 2.25
C ALA A 202 -15.41 19.56 3.57
N GLN A 203 -14.60 18.52 3.52
CA GLN A 203 -13.68 18.19 4.61
C GLN A 203 -12.55 19.23 4.61
N GLN A 204 -12.38 19.93 5.73
CA GLN A 204 -11.25 20.83 5.93
C GLN A 204 -10.19 20.11 6.76
N GLU A 205 -8.94 20.14 6.29
CA GLU A 205 -7.78 19.66 7.05
C GLU A 205 -6.93 20.87 7.40
N GLU A 206 -6.77 21.14 8.69
CA GLU A 206 -5.85 22.17 9.15
C GLU A 206 -4.42 21.66 9.02
N TYR A 207 -3.54 22.47 8.41
CA TYR A 207 -2.13 22.17 8.31
C TYR A 207 -1.30 23.30 8.93
N GLU A 208 -0.21 22.93 9.57
CA GLU A 208 0.77 23.87 10.11
C GLU A 208 2.10 23.73 9.33
N LEU A 209 2.52 24.82 8.70
CA LEU A 209 3.81 24.89 8.01
C LEU A 209 4.74 25.81 8.78
N GLN A 210 5.84 25.26 9.29
CA GLN A 210 6.88 26.04 9.95
C GLN A 210 7.69 26.85 8.91
N ILE A 211 8.15 28.04 9.30
CA ILE A 211 8.84 28.99 8.40
C ILE A 211 10.15 28.41 7.84
N ASP A 212 10.80 27.52 8.58
CA ASP A 212 12.03 26.83 8.18
C ASP A 212 11.78 25.59 7.31
N LYS A 213 10.52 25.11 7.21
CA LYS A 213 10.13 24.00 6.33
C LYS A 213 9.92 24.46 4.89
N TYR A 214 10.98 25.00 4.29
CA TYR A 214 11.00 25.32 2.87
C TYR A 214 11.35 24.09 2.02
N ASP A 215 10.89 24.09 0.77
CA ASP A 215 11.16 23.02 -0.17
C ASP A 215 12.59 23.11 -0.74
N ALA A 216 13.53 22.43 -0.08
CA ALA A 216 14.94 22.44 -0.46
C ALA A 216 15.20 21.69 -1.78
N ASN A 217 16.01 22.30 -2.67
CA ASN A 217 16.48 21.73 -3.94
C ASN A 217 15.36 21.27 -4.89
N LYS A 218 14.16 21.86 -4.79
CA LYS A 218 13.05 21.59 -5.72
C LYS A 218 12.82 22.73 -6.71
N HIS A 219 12.93 23.98 -6.24
CA HIS A 219 12.69 25.17 -7.05
C HIS A 219 14.01 25.87 -7.37
N PHE A 220 14.20 26.22 -8.63
CA PHE A 220 15.42 26.85 -9.13
C PHE A 220 15.07 28.04 -10.02
N PHE A 221 15.81 29.13 -9.86
CA PHE A 221 15.80 30.22 -10.83
C PHE A 221 16.58 29.80 -12.08
N LEU A 222 16.14 30.25 -13.25
CA LEU A 222 16.82 29.94 -14.52
C LEU A 222 18.18 30.66 -14.66
N SER A 223 18.31 31.83 -14.04
CA SER A 223 19.54 32.64 -14.01
C SER A 223 19.50 33.61 -12.82
N GLN A 224 20.63 34.23 -12.50
CA GLN A 224 20.73 35.26 -11.47
C GLN A 224 19.93 36.51 -11.82
N HIS A 225 19.74 36.79 -13.12
CA HIS A 225 18.86 37.88 -13.56
C HIS A 225 17.44 37.69 -13.02
N PHE A 226 16.85 36.51 -13.23
CA PHE A 226 15.51 36.21 -12.73
C PHE A 226 15.44 36.23 -11.20
N ARG A 227 16.47 35.70 -10.52
CA ARG A 227 16.55 35.76 -9.05
C ARG A 227 16.53 37.20 -8.51
N ASN A 228 17.32 38.09 -9.10
CA ASN A 228 17.45 39.47 -8.62
C ASN A 228 16.23 40.33 -8.96
N LYS A 229 15.48 39.99 -10.01
CA LYS A 229 14.27 40.70 -10.44
C LYS A 229 12.97 40.09 -9.92
N TYR A 230 13.01 38.92 -9.28
CA TYR A 230 11.82 38.19 -8.84
C TYR A 230 10.90 39.02 -7.94
N GLU A 231 11.44 39.61 -6.87
CA GLU A 231 10.67 40.42 -5.92
C GLU A 231 10.09 41.68 -6.55
N GLU A 232 10.86 42.35 -7.41
CA GLU A 232 10.41 43.56 -8.13
C GLU A 232 9.29 43.23 -9.12
N ALA A 233 9.42 42.12 -9.86
CA ALA A 233 8.44 41.66 -10.83
C ALA A 233 7.10 41.24 -10.18
N LEU A 234 7.12 40.78 -8.92
CA LEU A 234 5.93 40.34 -8.18
C LEU A 234 5.41 41.38 -7.19
N SER A 235 5.96 42.60 -7.18
CA SER A 235 5.54 43.66 -6.27
C SER A 235 4.09 44.13 -6.45
N THR A 236 3.51 43.95 -7.64
CA THR A 236 2.16 44.41 -8.01
C THR A 236 1.20 43.28 -8.40
N LEU A 237 1.23 42.16 -7.67
CA LEU A 237 0.30 41.05 -7.89
C LEU A 237 -1.17 41.54 -7.90
N PRO A 238 -2.01 41.07 -8.85
CA PRO A 238 -1.80 39.91 -9.74
C PRO A 238 -1.04 40.22 -11.05
N ALA A 239 -0.73 41.48 -11.35
CA ALA A 239 -0.01 41.84 -12.57
C ALA A 239 1.51 41.66 -12.39
N VAL A 240 2.11 40.75 -13.15
CA VAL A 240 3.55 40.48 -13.13
C VAL A 240 4.28 41.52 -13.98
N ASN A 241 5.20 42.26 -13.37
CA ASN A 241 5.98 43.32 -14.00
C ASN A 241 7.30 42.75 -14.58
N SER A 242 7.20 42.00 -15.67
CA SER A 242 8.34 41.40 -16.39
C SER A 242 8.15 41.52 -17.90
N ASP A 243 9.17 42.03 -18.60
CA ASP A 243 9.19 42.16 -20.07
C ASP A 243 9.69 40.89 -20.79
N ILE A 244 10.01 39.82 -20.04
CA ILE A 244 10.57 38.58 -20.56
C ILE A 244 9.48 37.51 -20.61
N THR A 245 9.32 36.86 -21.78
CA THR A 245 8.48 35.68 -21.97
C THR A 245 9.33 34.48 -22.36
N ILE A 246 9.19 33.36 -21.65
CA ILE A 246 9.97 32.16 -21.94
C ILE A 246 9.20 31.28 -22.94
N THR A 247 9.75 31.13 -24.15
CA THR A 247 9.10 30.37 -25.23
C THR A 247 9.41 28.87 -25.22
N LYS A 248 10.59 28.48 -24.72
CA LYS A 248 11.03 27.08 -24.66
C LYS A 248 12.01 26.86 -23.51
N ILE A 249 11.83 25.75 -22.79
CA ILE A 249 12.74 25.30 -21.73
C ILE A 249 13.04 23.82 -21.95
N GLU A 250 14.32 23.47 -21.82
CA GLU A 250 14.78 22.08 -21.77
C GLU A 250 15.52 21.84 -20.45
N VAL A 251 15.04 20.90 -19.65
CA VAL A 251 15.67 20.54 -18.38
C VAL A 251 16.36 19.19 -18.51
N TRP A 252 17.64 19.15 -18.16
CA TRP A 252 18.47 17.96 -18.27
C TRP A 252 18.94 17.48 -16.90
N VAL A 253 18.74 16.20 -16.61
CA VAL A 253 19.12 15.61 -15.32
C VAL A 253 20.14 14.50 -15.52
N THR A 254 21.07 14.34 -14.56
CA THR A 254 22.02 13.22 -14.57
C THR A 254 21.27 11.90 -14.63
N ASN A 255 21.63 11.07 -15.60
CA ASN A 255 20.97 9.81 -15.80
C ASN A 255 21.53 8.75 -14.85
N LYS A 256 20.85 8.54 -13.71
CA LYS A 256 21.19 7.49 -12.73
C LYS A 256 20.55 6.14 -13.05
N SER A 257 19.52 6.13 -13.89
CA SER A 257 18.90 4.90 -14.38
C SER A 257 19.48 4.55 -15.75
N SER A 258 19.51 3.27 -16.12
CA SER A 258 19.95 2.85 -17.46
C SER A 258 18.89 3.11 -18.54
N ASN A 259 18.18 4.25 -18.46
CA ASN A 259 17.23 4.67 -19.49
C ASN A 259 17.98 5.40 -20.60
N TYR A 260 17.86 4.96 -21.84
CA TYR A 260 18.62 5.52 -22.97
C TYR A 260 17.82 6.47 -23.88
N GLU A 261 16.53 6.66 -23.62
CA GLU A 261 15.66 7.54 -24.40
C GLU A 261 16.08 9.01 -24.26
N ASN A 262 16.24 9.72 -25.39
CA ASN A 262 16.66 11.12 -25.49
C ASN A 262 17.83 11.49 -24.54
N THR A 263 18.86 10.63 -24.48
CA THR A 263 20.06 10.90 -23.69
C THR A 263 21.11 11.65 -24.49
N ARG A 264 21.78 12.62 -23.84
CA ARG A 264 22.89 13.39 -24.42
C ARG A 264 23.99 13.63 -23.39
N ASN A 265 25.21 13.84 -23.88
CA ASN A 265 26.32 14.29 -23.04
C ASN A 265 26.20 15.81 -22.85
N ILE A 266 26.29 16.27 -21.61
CA ILE A 266 26.16 17.68 -21.27
C ILE A 266 27.39 18.13 -20.49
N VAL A 267 27.88 19.31 -20.89
CA VAL A 267 28.88 20.08 -20.17
C VAL A 267 28.19 21.33 -19.67
N ALA A 268 27.89 21.38 -18.38
CA ALA A 268 27.20 22.50 -17.75
C ALA A 268 28.21 23.45 -17.09
N PHE A 269 28.00 24.75 -17.31
CA PHE A 269 28.79 25.83 -16.73
C PHE A 269 27.89 26.73 -15.88
N MET A 270 28.41 27.24 -14.76
CA MET A 270 27.65 28.08 -13.84
C MET A 270 27.38 29.49 -14.38
N ASP A 271 28.39 30.10 -15.02
CA ASP A 271 28.32 31.51 -15.44
C ASP A 271 27.85 31.65 -16.90
N LEU A 272 27.30 30.60 -17.53
CA LEU A 272 26.86 30.69 -18.92
C LEU A 272 25.63 31.61 -19.05
N GLY A 273 25.78 32.66 -19.86
CA GLY A 273 24.70 33.63 -20.07
C GLY A 273 24.45 34.59 -18.90
N GLU A 274 25.36 34.62 -17.91
CA GLU A 274 25.28 35.53 -16.76
C GLU A 274 26.09 36.81 -17.01
N LYS A 275 25.50 37.97 -16.71
CA LYS A 275 26.19 39.27 -16.82
C LYS A 275 27.34 39.40 -15.82
N VAL A 276 27.07 38.99 -14.59
CA VAL A 276 28.06 39.02 -13.50
C VAL A 276 28.74 37.66 -13.45
N VAL A 277 29.93 37.59 -14.03
CA VAL A 277 30.74 36.37 -14.06
C VAL A 277 31.52 36.24 -12.75
N HIS A 278 31.27 35.17 -12.00
CA HIS A 278 31.99 34.88 -10.76
C HIS A 278 33.34 34.22 -11.00
N ASN A 279 33.51 33.59 -12.16
CA ASN A 279 34.77 32.99 -12.55
C ASN A 279 35.85 34.04 -12.82
N LYS A 280 37.05 33.82 -12.28
CA LYS A 280 38.21 34.72 -12.41
C LYS A 280 39.00 34.52 -13.70
N VAL A 281 38.46 33.78 -14.67
CA VAL A 281 39.08 33.59 -15.99
C VAL A 281 38.89 34.87 -16.83
N PRO A 282 39.96 35.59 -17.20
CA PRO A 282 39.86 36.87 -17.89
C PRO A 282 39.02 36.82 -19.16
N GLU A 283 39.17 35.75 -19.96
CA GLU A 283 38.45 35.59 -21.22
C GLU A 283 36.93 35.48 -21.01
N PHE A 284 36.49 34.89 -19.90
CA PHE A 284 35.07 34.73 -19.60
C PHE A 284 34.42 36.03 -19.14
N ARG A 285 35.19 36.98 -18.61
CA ARG A 285 34.70 38.24 -18.07
C ARG A 285 34.53 39.34 -19.12
N ALA A 286 34.89 39.08 -20.37
CA ALA A 286 34.57 39.99 -21.48
C ALA A 286 33.04 40.13 -21.56
N SER A 287 32.49 41.30 -21.25
CA SER A 287 31.04 41.49 -21.15
C SER A 287 30.52 42.46 -22.22
N ASN A 288 29.43 42.09 -22.86
CA ASN A 288 28.65 42.98 -23.70
C ASN A 288 27.76 43.86 -22.80
N THR A 289 28.07 45.15 -22.72
CA THR A 289 27.39 46.09 -21.82
C THR A 289 26.05 46.61 -22.36
N SER A 290 25.75 46.34 -23.63
CA SER A 290 24.56 46.88 -24.32
C SER A 290 23.25 46.21 -23.90
N PHE A 291 23.31 45.08 -23.20
CA PHE A 291 22.12 44.32 -22.78
C PHE A 291 22.22 43.93 -21.30
N ASN A 292 21.05 43.79 -20.65
CA ASN A 292 20.96 43.44 -19.22
C ASN A 292 20.17 42.16 -18.93
N VAL A 293 19.72 41.47 -19.97
CA VAL A 293 19.00 40.18 -19.90
C VAL A 293 19.98 39.01 -20.09
N PRO A 294 19.69 37.80 -19.60
CA PRO A 294 20.59 36.66 -19.78
C PRO A 294 20.57 36.15 -21.24
N PHE A 295 21.73 36.07 -21.87
CA PHE A 295 21.92 35.46 -23.20
C PHE A 295 23.36 34.98 -23.37
N ASN A 296 23.59 34.00 -24.25
CA ASN A 296 24.88 33.29 -24.35
C ASN A 296 26.09 34.20 -24.65
N GLU A 297 25.89 35.33 -25.31
CA GLU A 297 26.95 36.27 -25.71
C GLU A 297 27.11 37.46 -24.75
N ILE A 298 26.40 37.48 -23.61
CA ILE A 298 26.56 38.54 -22.62
C ILE A 298 27.96 38.56 -21.99
N ASN A 299 28.61 37.39 -22.00
CA ASN A 299 29.95 37.20 -21.51
C ASN A 299 30.79 36.37 -22.50
N GLY A 300 32.10 36.30 -22.26
CA GLY A 300 33.03 35.61 -23.16
C GLY A 300 33.00 34.09 -23.05
N LEU A 301 32.30 33.50 -22.08
CA LEU A 301 32.37 32.07 -21.77
C LEU A 301 31.94 31.20 -22.96
N TYR A 302 30.78 31.48 -23.56
CA TYR A 302 30.26 30.69 -24.68
C TYR A 302 31.24 30.69 -25.86
N ASN A 303 31.76 31.88 -26.19
CA ASN A 303 32.70 32.07 -27.30
C ASN A 303 34.04 31.36 -27.04
N SER A 304 34.62 31.53 -25.85
CA SER A 304 35.88 30.88 -25.47
C SER A 304 35.77 29.35 -25.44
N VAL A 305 34.65 28.80 -24.94
CA VAL A 305 34.43 27.35 -24.89
C VAL A 305 34.36 26.74 -26.28
N ILE A 306 33.75 27.42 -27.25
CA ILE A 306 33.61 26.94 -28.63
C ILE A 306 34.89 27.13 -29.42
N ASN A 307 35.45 28.34 -29.42
CA ASN A 307 36.51 28.74 -30.35
C ASN A 307 37.92 28.56 -29.80
N THR A 308 38.12 28.70 -28.48
CA THR A 308 39.45 28.59 -27.86
C THR A 308 39.71 27.19 -27.31
N TYR A 309 38.76 26.61 -26.58
CA TYR A 309 38.94 25.33 -25.91
C TYR A 309 38.38 24.13 -26.70
N ALA A 310 37.60 24.35 -27.77
CA ALA A 310 36.99 23.29 -28.59
C ALA A 310 36.26 22.19 -27.77
N ALA A 311 35.61 22.57 -26.66
CA ALA A 311 35.03 21.64 -25.68
C ALA A 311 33.64 21.11 -26.08
N ARG A 312 33.41 20.86 -27.39
CA ARG A 312 32.19 20.22 -27.90
C ARG A 312 32.28 18.70 -27.94
N ASP A 313 33.46 18.14 -28.18
CA ASP A 313 33.67 16.69 -28.15
C ASP A 313 33.95 16.23 -26.73
N ILE A 314 33.00 15.48 -26.16
CA ILE A 314 33.05 14.93 -24.80
C ILE A 314 34.37 14.20 -24.49
N LYS A 315 35.00 13.55 -25.48
CA LYS A 315 36.28 12.84 -25.30
C LYS A 315 37.43 13.78 -24.98
N ASN A 316 37.37 15.01 -25.50
CA ASN A 316 38.41 16.00 -25.40
C ASN A 316 38.13 17.09 -24.37
N VAL A 317 36.89 17.21 -23.85
CA VAL A 317 36.49 18.24 -22.87
C VAL A 317 37.43 18.29 -21.67
N ILE A 318 37.78 17.15 -21.08
CA ILE A 318 38.64 17.11 -19.88
C ILE A 318 40.03 17.68 -20.20
N LYS A 319 40.60 17.30 -21.34
CA LYS A 319 41.93 17.78 -21.79
C LYS A 319 41.89 19.26 -22.16
N ALA A 320 40.84 19.68 -22.86
CA ALA A 320 40.60 21.05 -23.29
C ALA A 320 40.46 22.02 -22.11
N LEU A 321 39.74 21.62 -21.06
CA LEU A 321 39.45 22.47 -19.90
C LEU A 321 40.45 22.25 -18.74
N ALA A 322 41.39 21.31 -18.86
CA ALA A 322 42.44 21.08 -17.86
C ALA A 322 43.24 22.34 -17.46
N PRO A 323 43.56 23.28 -18.37
CA PRO A 323 44.24 24.52 -17.99
C PRO A 323 43.40 25.43 -17.08
N LEU A 324 42.08 25.24 -17.08
CA LEU A 324 41.14 26.01 -16.26
C LEU A 324 40.81 25.33 -14.93
N SER A 325 40.98 24.01 -14.83
CA SER A 325 40.62 23.25 -13.62
C SER A 325 41.56 23.49 -12.43
N SER A 326 42.72 24.10 -12.65
CA SER A 326 43.63 24.56 -11.58
C SER A 326 43.21 25.88 -10.94
N ARG A 327 42.17 26.54 -11.47
CA ARG A 327 41.66 27.80 -10.92
C ARG A 327 40.47 27.51 -10.01
N ASP A 328 40.57 27.91 -8.74
CA ASP A 328 39.54 27.67 -7.71
C ASP A 328 38.12 28.15 -8.07
N SER A 329 38.01 29.11 -8.99
CA SER A 329 36.73 29.66 -9.43
C SER A 329 36.08 28.92 -10.60
N PHE A 330 36.77 27.96 -11.24
CA PHE A 330 36.24 27.23 -12.39
C PHE A 330 35.53 25.94 -11.95
N ARG A 331 34.22 25.89 -12.17
CA ARG A 331 33.40 24.69 -11.93
C ARG A 331 32.71 24.28 -13.23
N VAL A 332 32.91 23.02 -13.61
CA VAL A 332 32.26 22.40 -14.77
C VAL A 332 31.72 21.04 -14.35
N ARG A 333 30.52 20.69 -14.81
CA ARG A 333 29.96 19.36 -14.61
C ARG A 333 29.78 18.67 -15.95
N ILE A 334 30.43 17.53 -16.09
CA ILE A 334 30.36 16.68 -17.27
C ILE A 334 29.55 15.45 -16.89
N THR A 335 28.43 15.21 -17.58
CA THR A 335 27.57 14.06 -17.23
C THR A 335 26.76 13.57 -18.43
N LYS A 336 26.47 12.27 -18.43
CA LYS A 336 25.46 11.71 -19.32
C LYS A 336 24.09 12.05 -18.73
N SER A 337 23.33 12.85 -19.46
CA SER A 337 22.04 13.36 -19.00
C SER A 337 20.91 12.76 -19.82
N ARG A 338 19.73 12.74 -19.22
CA ARG A 338 18.47 12.52 -19.92
C ARG A 338 17.61 13.78 -19.83
N GLU A 339 16.83 14.01 -20.88
CA GLU A 339 15.85 15.09 -20.88
C GLU A 339 14.72 14.78 -19.87
N CYS A 340 14.25 15.80 -19.16
CA CYS A 340 13.08 15.71 -18.31
C CYS A 340 11.83 15.99 -19.16
N THR A 341 11.37 14.98 -19.92
CA THR A 341 10.29 15.14 -20.92
C THR A 341 8.87 15.18 -20.34
N GLN A 342 8.68 14.91 -19.05
CA GLN A 342 7.36 14.94 -18.43
C GLN A 342 7.10 16.31 -17.82
N ALA A 343 6.21 17.10 -18.43
CA ALA A 343 5.67 18.34 -17.86
C ALA A 343 5.09 18.15 -16.45
N HIS A 344 4.66 16.94 -16.09
CA HIS A 344 4.22 16.58 -14.73
C HIS A 344 5.37 16.49 -13.69
N ARG A 345 6.63 16.53 -14.10
CA ARG A 345 7.80 16.45 -13.19
C ARG A 345 8.41 17.81 -12.89
N THR A 346 8.01 18.85 -13.61
CA THR A 346 8.53 20.22 -13.46
C THR A 346 7.42 21.23 -13.76
N GLY A 347 6.91 21.90 -12.72
CA GLY A 347 6.10 23.11 -12.89
C GLY A 347 7.01 24.29 -13.18
N ILE A 348 6.70 25.06 -14.22
CA ILE A 348 7.47 26.25 -14.60
C ILE A 348 6.47 27.40 -14.76
N HIS A 349 6.84 28.58 -14.25
CA HIS A 349 6.16 29.83 -14.54
C HIS A 349 6.83 30.48 -15.75
N PRO A 350 6.24 30.37 -16.97
CA PRO A 350 6.85 30.84 -18.22
C PRO A 350 6.82 32.36 -18.39
#